data_AF-A0A950H569-F1
#
_entry.id   AF-A0A950H569-F1
#
_cell.length_a   1.000
_cell.length_b   1.000
_cell.length_c   1.000
_cell.angle_alpha   90.00
_cell.angle_beta   90.00
_cell.angle_gamma   90.00
#
_symmetry.space_group_name_H-M   'P 1'
#
loop_
_entity.id
_entity.type
_entity.pdbx_description
1 polymer ?
#
loop_
_entity_poly.entity_id
_entity_poly.type
_entity_poly.pdbx_seq_one_letter_code
_entity_poly.pdbx_strand_id
1 'polypeptide(L)'
;LAYLTAGADLRPGDCWERRRDFAFALDRHRAECEFLTGAGSQAEERLAALSARAVDTAERATLACLRMDLYTTLDHAERAIAVGLDYLSDLGIDWPAHATPAQAREEYERIWAQLGQRSIEDLIDLPVMTDPASLATLEVLTRMVAPAMFTDANLTSLVVCTAANLSLERGNHDGSALAYVLLGMVARAHFGDTQAGRRFGQLGYDLVEKRGLKRFEARTYMSLGNAVLVWARHVRAVRDFTQRAFEIATKVGEVTDAAYSRFHLNTNMLAAGDPLVEAQREAAFGLAFAQRARFGLVADVVAAQLALIRTLRGMTTKFGSLDYEDFDERRIEQRFQENPALARAECCYHIRKLQARFLAGDYAAAIEAATKAQALLWTTHFLFEAAEHHFYSALAIAATCEAAGGDERQRRLATLADHHRQLALWAQDCPDNFETRAALVAAEIARVEGRPLDAEPLYEQAIRSARANGFIHNEALAYELAARFYAMRGLEEFAQFYLRKACDNYARWGADAKVRQLNELHPHLTEEETAPGPTSTIGAPLDSLDLATVLKVSQAVSGEIVLERLLDTLMRTAIE
;
A
#
# COMPACT_ATOMS: atom_id res chain seq x y z
N LEU A 1 10.39 -23.81 23.67
CA LEU A 1 10.50 -23.25 25.03
C LEU A 1 10.74 -24.32 26.11
N ALA A 2 9.85 -25.30 26.32
CA ALA A 2 9.99 -26.29 27.40
C ALA A 2 11.37 -26.97 27.48
N TYR A 3 11.93 -27.42 26.36
CA TYR A 3 13.27 -28.02 26.31
C TYR A 3 14.40 -27.04 26.68
N LEU A 4 14.29 -25.77 26.27
CA LEU A 4 15.28 -24.73 26.57
C LEU A 4 15.24 -24.35 28.05
N THR A 5 14.04 -24.27 28.63
CA THR A 5 13.85 -24.06 30.08
C THR A 5 14.47 -25.21 30.87
N ALA A 6 14.13 -26.46 30.54
CA ALA A 6 14.71 -27.62 31.21
C ALA A 6 16.24 -27.68 31.07
N GLY A 7 16.78 -27.35 29.89
CA GLY A 7 18.23 -27.26 29.67
C GLY A 7 18.90 -26.18 30.53
N ALA A 8 18.21 -25.06 30.77
CA ALA A 8 18.71 -23.99 31.63
C ALA A 8 18.66 -24.36 33.11
N ASP A 9 17.63 -25.10 33.54
CA ASP A 9 17.47 -25.57 34.92
C ASP A 9 18.48 -26.66 35.29
N LEU A 10 18.87 -27.49 34.33
CA LEU A 10 19.90 -28.53 34.48
C LEU A 10 21.34 -28.00 34.38
N ARG A 11 21.52 -26.69 34.21
CA ARG A 11 22.82 -26.07 33.99
C ARG A 11 23.63 -26.01 35.29
N PRO A 12 24.86 -26.53 35.32
CA PRO A 12 25.78 -26.33 36.45
C PRO A 12 26.07 -24.85 36.71
N GLY A 13 26.31 -24.47 37.97
CA GLY A 13 26.57 -23.07 38.34
C GLY A 13 27.81 -22.45 37.67
N ASP A 14 28.79 -23.28 37.29
CA ASP A 14 30.04 -22.91 36.61
C ASP A 14 29.92 -22.93 35.07
N CYS A 15 28.72 -23.16 34.50
CA CYS A 15 28.57 -23.37 33.05
C CYS A 15 28.99 -22.16 32.21
N TRP A 16 28.82 -20.94 32.72
CA TRP A 16 29.28 -19.72 32.03
C TRP A 16 30.81 -19.63 31.97
N GLU A 17 31.51 -20.19 32.96
CA GLU A 17 32.97 -20.23 32.99
C GLU A 17 33.53 -21.36 32.11
N ARG A 18 32.87 -22.53 32.13
CA ARG A 18 33.40 -23.74 31.47
C ARG A 18 32.87 -23.99 30.07
N ARG A 19 31.64 -23.57 29.78
CA ARG A 19 30.94 -23.78 28.49
C ARG A 19 30.14 -22.55 28.08
N ARG A 20 30.84 -21.41 27.98
CA ARG A 20 30.27 -20.10 27.68
C ARG A 20 29.42 -20.09 26.40
N ASP A 21 29.93 -20.64 25.30
CA ASP A 21 29.21 -20.61 24.00
C ASP A 21 27.89 -21.38 24.06
N PHE A 22 27.87 -22.51 24.77
CA PHE A 22 26.64 -23.27 25.03
C PHE A 22 25.67 -22.48 25.90
N ALA A 23 26.16 -21.84 26.98
CA ALA A 23 25.33 -21.05 27.87
C ALA A 23 24.71 -19.84 27.14
N PHE A 24 25.50 -19.15 26.32
CA PHE A 24 25.05 -18.03 25.49
C PHE A 24 24.00 -18.47 24.47
N ALA A 25 24.27 -19.53 23.70
CA ALA A 25 23.33 -20.04 22.70
C ALA A 25 22.00 -20.50 23.33
N LEU A 26 22.06 -21.18 24.48
CA LEU A 26 20.89 -21.65 25.23
C LEU A 26 20.01 -20.48 25.69
N ASP A 27 20.60 -19.50 26.37
CA ASP A 27 19.86 -18.35 26.87
C ASP A 27 19.35 -17.46 25.72
N ARG A 28 20.10 -17.32 24.62
CA ARG A 28 19.66 -16.62 23.40
C ARG A 28 18.44 -17.27 22.78
N HIS A 29 18.49 -18.58 22.50
CA HIS A 29 17.34 -19.28 21.92
C HIS A 29 16.14 -19.32 22.87
N ARG A 30 16.38 -19.33 24.18
CA ARG A 30 15.32 -19.22 25.17
C ARG A 30 14.63 -17.85 25.10
N ALA A 31 15.40 -16.75 25.04
CA ALA A 31 14.83 -15.40 24.89
C ALA A 31 14.01 -15.29 23.59
N GLU A 32 14.54 -15.80 22.48
CA GLU A 32 13.86 -15.81 21.19
C GLU A 32 12.53 -16.60 21.25
N CYS A 33 12.52 -17.78 21.89
CA CYS A 33 11.30 -18.55 22.11
C CYS A 33 10.31 -17.84 23.05
N GLU A 34 10.79 -17.20 24.13
CA GLU A 34 9.97 -16.42 25.06
C GLU A 34 9.28 -15.28 24.30
N PHE A 35 10.02 -14.56 23.45
CA PHE A 35 9.47 -13.55 22.56
C PHE A 35 8.40 -14.12 21.61
N LEU A 36 8.73 -15.15 20.83
CA LEU A 36 7.82 -15.75 19.85
C LEU A 36 6.56 -16.39 20.46
N THR A 37 6.60 -16.73 21.76
CA THR A 37 5.45 -17.27 22.50
C THR A 37 4.69 -16.23 23.32
N GLY A 38 5.07 -14.95 23.22
CA GLY A 38 4.36 -13.83 23.85
C GLY A 38 4.81 -13.47 25.26
N ALA A 39 5.91 -14.05 25.77
CA ALA A 39 6.53 -13.71 27.04
C ALA A 39 7.55 -12.56 26.89
N GLY A 40 7.11 -11.43 26.32
CA GLY A 40 7.98 -10.32 25.91
C GLY A 40 8.86 -9.75 27.03
N SER A 41 8.31 -9.54 28.23
CA SER A 41 9.07 -9.01 29.37
C SER A 41 10.20 -9.95 29.82
N GLN A 42 9.96 -11.27 29.80
CA GLN A 42 10.98 -12.27 30.15
C GLN A 42 12.09 -12.30 29.10
N ALA A 43 11.71 -12.20 27.83
CA ALA A 43 12.66 -12.08 26.74
C ALA A 43 13.52 -10.81 26.87
N GLU A 44 12.92 -9.66 27.20
CA GLU A 44 13.65 -8.40 27.42
C GLU A 44 14.68 -8.50 28.54
N GLU A 45 14.27 -8.97 29.72
CA GLU A 45 15.17 -9.16 30.86
C GLU A 45 16.34 -10.08 30.51
N ARG A 46 16.05 -11.19 29.80
CA ARG A 46 17.08 -12.15 29.39
C ARG A 46 18.03 -11.57 28.36
N LEU A 47 17.51 -10.87 27.35
CA LEU A 47 18.34 -10.21 26.33
C LEU A 47 19.22 -9.12 26.95
N ALA A 48 18.69 -8.31 27.87
CA ALA A 48 19.46 -7.29 28.58
C ALA A 48 20.60 -7.92 29.41
N ALA A 49 20.32 -9.01 30.13
CA ALA A 49 21.33 -9.75 30.89
C ALA A 49 22.40 -10.39 29.98
N LEU A 50 22.01 -10.86 28.79
CA LEU A 50 22.94 -11.39 27.79
C LEU A 50 23.80 -10.31 27.15
N SER A 51 23.27 -9.11 26.91
CA SER A 51 24.02 -8.00 26.32
C SER A 51 25.24 -7.62 27.16
N ALA A 52 25.14 -7.68 28.49
CA ALA A 52 26.26 -7.44 29.39
C ALA A 52 27.37 -8.54 29.34
N ARG A 53 27.11 -9.66 28.68
CA ARG A 53 28.01 -10.83 28.58
C ARG A 53 28.48 -11.12 27.15
N ALA A 54 28.06 -10.31 26.18
CA ALA A 54 28.50 -10.42 24.80
C ALA A 54 29.97 -9.99 24.68
N VAL A 55 30.80 -10.82 24.06
CA VAL A 55 32.26 -10.58 24.02
C VAL A 55 32.74 -10.06 22.68
N ASP A 56 31.98 -10.30 21.61
CA ASP A 56 32.33 -9.89 20.26
C ASP A 56 31.19 -9.12 19.56
N THR A 57 31.53 -8.54 18.41
CA THR A 57 30.61 -7.73 17.61
C THR A 57 29.44 -8.56 17.06
N ALA A 58 29.65 -9.83 16.73
CA ALA A 58 28.61 -10.68 16.15
C ALA A 58 27.53 -11.05 17.17
N GLU A 59 27.91 -11.33 18.41
CA GLU A 59 27.00 -11.55 19.51
C GLU A 59 26.24 -10.29 19.90
N ARG A 60 26.94 -9.14 19.98
CA ARG A 60 26.28 -7.85 20.23
C ARG A 60 25.25 -7.53 19.15
N ALA A 61 25.59 -7.74 17.88
CA ALA A 61 24.67 -7.56 16.77
C ALA A 61 23.46 -8.49 16.87
N THR A 62 23.68 -9.78 17.15
CA THR A 62 22.60 -10.76 17.28
C THR A 62 21.61 -10.36 18.38
N LEU A 63 22.11 -9.92 19.53
CA LEU A 63 21.26 -9.45 20.63
C LEU A 63 20.57 -8.12 20.31
N ALA A 64 21.27 -7.19 19.65
CA ALA A 64 20.69 -5.94 19.19
C ALA A 64 19.52 -6.20 18.23
N CYS A 65 19.70 -7.07 17.24
CA CYS A 65 18.65 -7.49 16.32
C CYS A 65 17.42 -8.06 17.04
N LEU A 66 17.60 -9.01 17.96
CA LEU A 66 16.50 -9.60 18.73
C LEU A 66 15.77 -8.58 19.59
N ARG A 67 16.49 -7.64 20.21
CA ARG A 67 15.89 -6.56 21.02
C ARG A 67 15.13 -5.55 20.14
N MET A 68 15.66 -5.22 18.96
CA MET A 68 14.96 -4.37 17.99
C MET A 68 13.68 -5.02 17.48
N ASP A 69 13.70 -6.31 17.15
CA ASP A 69 12.50 -7.05 16.74
C ASP A 69 11.45 -7.07 17.85
N LEU A 70 11.88 -7.33 19.10
CA LEU A 70 11.01 -7.31 20.27
C LEU A 70 10.34 -5.94 20.45
N TYR A 71 11.13 -4.85 20.49
CA TYR A 71 10.57 -3.51 20.68
C TYR A 71 9.71 -3.06 19.50
N THR A 72 10.07 -3.41 18.27
CA THR A 72 9.27 -3.11 17.08
C THR A 72 7.92 -3.84 17.12
N THR A 73 7.90 -5.09 17.60
CA THR A 73 6.66 -5.88 17.76
C THR A 73 5.76 -5.35 18.87
N LEU A 74 6.34 -4.69 19.88
CA LEU A 74 5.63 -4.06 20.99
C LEU A 74 5.29 -2.57 20.73
N ASP A 75 5.32 -2.12 19.47
CA ASP A 75 5.07 -0.72 19.07
C ASP A 75 5.99 0.32 19.77
N HIS A 76 7.19 -0.09 20.17
CA HIS A 76 8.21 0.75 20.82
C HIS A 76 9.37 1.06 19.87
N ALA A 77 9.08 1.64 18.71
CA ALA A 77 10.07 1.93 17.66
C ALA A 77 11.27 2.78 18.16
N GLU A 78 11.03 3.77 19.03
CA GLU A 78 12.11 4.59 19.60
C GLU A 78 13.11 3.78 20.42
N ARG A 79 12.64 2.78 21.20
CA ARG A 79 13.52 1.87 21.95
C ARG A 79 14.30 0.95 21.01
N ALA A 80 13.66 0.49 19.92
CA ALA A 80 14.35 -0.28 18.89
C ALA A 80 15.47 0.55 18.26
N ILE A 81 15.21 1.82 17.92
CA ILE A 81 16.22 2.73 17.39
C ILE A 81 17.35 2.96 18.40
N ALA A 82 17.04 3.20 19.67
CA ALA A 82 18.07 3.36 20.70
C ALA A 82 19.02 2.15 20.77
N VAL A 83 18.49 0.92 20.71
CA VAL A 83 19.32 -0.29 20.68
C VAL A 83 20.24 -0.35 19.44
N GLY A 84 19.73 0.01 18.28
CA GLY A 84 20.53 0.05 17.05
C GLY A 84 21.62 1.13 17.10
N LEU A 85 21.31 2.31 17.62
CA LEU A 85 22.26 3.41 17.79
C LEU A 85 23.35 3.08 18.82
N ASP A 86 22.99 2.44 19.94
CA ASP A 86 23.97 1.98 20.93
C ASP A 86 24.98 1.00 20.31
N TYR A 87 24.49 0.04 19.50
CA TYR A 87 25.37 -0.88 18.77
C TYR A 87 26.31 -0.15 17.79
N LEU A 88 25.81 0.87 17.08
CA LEU A 88 26.61 1.66 16.14
C LEU A 88 27.64 2.53 16.87
N SER A 89 27.30 3.10 18.02
CA SER A 89 28.22 3.90 18.84
C SER A 89 29.37 3.06 19.39
N ASP A 90 29.13 1.80 19.76
CA ASP A 90 30.19 0.83 20.12
C ASP A 90 31.20 0.59 18.97
N LEU A 91 30.82 0.88 17.72
CA LEU A 91 31.67 0.80 16.54
C LEU A 91 32.25 2.17 16.12
N GLY A 92 32.01 3.23 16.91
CA GLY A 92 32.45 4.59 16.64
C GLY A 92 31.57 5.34 15.62
N ILE A 93 30.34 4.88 15.39
CA ILE A 93 29.37 5.53 14.51
C ILE A 93 28.30 6.19 15.39
N ASP A 94 28.46 7.49 15.64
CA ASP A 94 27.55 8.26 16.47
C ASP A 94 26.49 8.98 15.62
N TRP A 95 25.23 8.54 15.73
CA TRP A 95 24.10 9.17 15.04
C TRP A 95 23.02 9.64 16.00
N PRO A 96 22.34 10.76 15.71
CA PRO A 96 21.13 11.13 16.42
C PRO A 96 19.95 10.25 15.97
N ALA A 97 18.98 10.05 16.87
CA ALA A 97 17.71 9.37 16.51
C ALA A 97 16.87 10.15 15.48
N HIS A 98 17.09 11.46 15.38
CA HIS A 98 16.52 12.33 14.34
C HIS A 98 17.66 12.90 13.50
N ALA A 99 17.98 12.23 12.40
CA ALA A 99 19.02 12.67 11.49
C ALA A 99 18.61 13.96 10.78
N THR A 100 19.59 14.80 10.47
CA THR A 100 19.36 16.00 9.68
C THR A 100 19.25 15.65 8.19
N PRO A 101 18.54 16.46 7.37
CA PRO A 101 18.51 16.28 5.92
C PRO A 101 19.91 16.30 5.28
N ALA A 102 20.84 17.06 5.85
CA ALA A 102 22.22 17.15 5.39
C ALA A 102 22.98 15.83 5.58
N GLN A 103 22.85 15.20 6.76
CA GLN A 103 23.47 13.89 7.03
C GLN A 103 22.95 12.80 6.08
N ALA A 104 21.64 12.76 5.85
CA ALA A 104 21.04 11.81 4.91
C ALA A 104 21.53 12.06 3.47
N ARG A 105 21.64 13.33 3.05
CA ARG A 105 22.16 13.70 1.73
C ARG A 105 23.63 13.31 1.55
N GLU A 106 24.47 13.60 2.53
CA GLU A 106 25.91 13.30 2.50
C GLU A 106 26.16 11.80 2.32
N GLU A 107 25.46 10.96 3.09
CA GLU A 107 25.62 9.51 2.98
C GLU A 107 25.09 8.95 1.65
N TYR A 108 24.06 9.58 1.06
CA TYR A 108 23.61 9.25 -0.30
C TYR A 108 24.62 9.66 -1.36
N GLU A 109 25.22 10.85 -1.25
CA GLU A 109 26.26 11.32 -2.17
C GLU A 109 27.53 10.45 -2.13
N ARG A 110 27.84 9.90 -0.96
CA ARG A 110 28.94 8.94 -0.78
C ARG A 110 28.79 7.68 -1.65
N ILE A 111 27.56 7.24 -1.92
CA ILE A 111 27.29 6.09 -2.82
C ILE A 111 27.85 6.36 -4.21
N TRP A 112 27.65 7.56 -4.73
CA TRP A 112 28.15 7.95 -6.05
C TRP A 112 29.68 8.09 -6.05
N ALA A 113 30.26 8.62 -4.97
CA ALA A 113 31.71 8.69 -4.81
C ALA A 113 32.35 7.29 -4.79
N GLN A 114 31.73 6.33 -4.09
CA GLN A 114 32.19 4.94 -4.07
C GLN A 114 31.95 4.21 -5.38
N LEU A 115 30.82 4.46 -6.05
CA LEU A 115 30.49 3.85 -7.34
C LEU A 115 31.56 4.21 -8.39
N GLY A 116 32.01 5.46 -8.39
CA GLY A 116 33.05 5.95 -9.29
C GLY A 116 32.60 5.88 -10.75
N GLN A 117 33.38 5.22 -11.60
CA GLN A 117 33.07 5.04 -13.01
C GLN A 117 32.22 3.81 -13.32
N ARG A 118 31.92 2.97 -12.32
CA ARG A 118 31.10 1.76 -12.51
C ARG A 118 29.65 2.11 -12.79
N SER A 119 28.97 1.27 -13.54
CA SER A 119 27.51 1.30 -13.59
C SER A 119 26.92 0.69 -12.32
N ILE A 120 25.65 0.99 -12.02
CA ILE A 120 24.94 0.37 -10.89
C ILE A 120 24.85 -1.15 -11.11
N GLU A 121 24.68 -1.58 -12.36
CA GLU A 121 24.53 -2.98 -12.73
C GLU A 121 25.82 -3.77 -12.47
N ASP A 122 27.00 -3.15 -12.60
CA ASP A 122 28.30 -3.79 -12.30
C ASP A 122 28.43 -4.21 -10.83
N LEU A 123 27.62 -3.64 -9.93
CA LEU A 123 27.65 -3.98 -8.51
C LEU A 123 27.18 -5.41 -8.22
N ILE A 124 26.51 -6.06 -9.18
CA ILE A 124 26.10 -7.47 -9.04
C ILE A 124 27.30 -8.42 -8.88
N ASP A 125 28.44 -8.04 -9.46
CA ASP A 125 29.66 -8.84 -9.51
C ASP A 125 30.64 -8.54 -8.38
N LEU A 126 30.27 -7.68 -7.42
CA LEU A 126 31.06 -7.48 -6.21
C LEU A 126 31.30 -8.83 -5.48
N PRO A 127 32.47 -8.99 -4.84
CA PRO A 127 32.79 -10.20 -4.08
C PRO A 127 31.78 -10.42 -2.96
N VAL A 128 31.70 -11.65 -2.46
CA VAL A 128 30.89 -11.95 -1.27
C VAL A 128 31.54 -11.31 -0.05
N MET A 129 30.76 -10.63 0.78
CA MET A 129 31.23 -10.08 2.05
C MET A 129 31.57 -11.22 3.01
N THR A 130 32.82 -11.25 3.51
CA THR A 130 33.31 -12.29 4.42
C THR A 130 33.72 -11.78 5.79
N ASP A 131 33.87 -10.46 5.96
CA ASP A 131 34.28 -9.85 7.22
C ASP A 131 33.16 -9.97 8.28
N PRO A 132 33.39 -10.63 9.44
CA PRO A 132 32.35 -10.87 10.43
C PRO A 132 31.74 -9.59 11.03
N ALA A 133 32.55 -8.54 11.22
CA ALA A 133 32.06 -7.27 11.76
C ALA A 133 31.15 -6.55 10.74
N SER A 134 31.53 -6.55 9.46
CA SER A 134 30.71 -5.99 8.38
C SER A 134 29.40 -6.75 8.21
N LEU A 135 29.42 -8.09 8.28
CA LEU A 135 28.21 -8.92 8.23
C LEU A 135 27.26 -8.61 9.39
N ALA A 136 27.81 -8.52 10.60
CA ALA A 136 27.06 -8.17 11.80
C ALA A 136 26.43 -6.78 11.72
N THR A 137 27.18 -5.78 11.25
CA THR A 137 26.69 -4.42 11.07
C THR A 137 25.63 -4.32 9.97
N LEU A 138 25.81 -5.01 8.85
CA LEU A 138 24.80 -5.05 7.78
C LEU A 138 23.49 -5.68 8.28
N GLU A 139 23.56 -6.73 9.09
CA GLU A 139 22.37 -7.33 9.72
C GLU A 139 21.65 -6.32 10.63
N VAL A 140 22.39 -5.62 11.50
CA VAL A 140 21.82 -4.59 12.40
C VAL A 140 21.16 -3.47 11.59
N LEU A 141 21.85 -2.91 10.58
CA LEU A 141 21.29 -1.89 9.71
C LEU A 141 20.02 -2.39 9.00
N THR A 142 20.02 -3.63 8.51
CA THR A 142 18.86 -4.26 7.87
C THR A 142 17.66 -4.36 8.81
N ARG A 143 17.88 -4.69 10.09
CA ARG A 143 16.83 -4.73 11.11
C ARG A 143 16.36 -3.33 11.53
N MET A 144 17.28 -2.36 11.60
CA MET A 144 16.97 -0.97 11.96
C MET A 144 16.04 -0.26 10.99
N VAL A 145 15.98 -0.68 9.71
CA VAL A 145 15.13 0.00 8.69
C VAL A 145 13.67 0.08 9.13
N ALA A 146 13.09 -1.02 9.63
CA ALA A 146 11.67 -1.07 9.98
C ALA A 146 11.30 -0.07 11.10
N PRO A 147 11.96 -0.07 12.28
CA PRO A 147 11.71 0.96 13.29
C PRO A 147 12.08 2.37 12.81
N ALA A 148 13.11 2.54 11.97
CA ALA A 148 13.47 3.87 11.46
C ALA A 148 12.35 4.49 10.62
N MET A 149 11.64 3.68 9.82
CA MET A 149 10.48 4.13 9.05
C MET A 149 9.33 4.66 9.91
N PHE A 150 9.27 4.29 11.20
CA PHE A 150 8.28 4.78 12.16
C PHE A 150 8.78 5.97 12.99
N THR A 151 10.08 6.23 12.98
CA THR A 151 10.70 7.29 13.79
C THR A 151 11.00 8.53 12.98
N ASP A 152 11.74 8.40 11.87
CA ASP A 152 12.26 9.56 11.13
C ASP A 152 12.67 9.21 9.68
N ALA A 153 12.25 10.04 8.73
CA ALA A 153 12.51 9.82 7.30
C ALA A 153 14.00 10.01 6.93
N ASN A 154 14.70 10.94 7.58
CA ASN A 154 16.14 11.14 7.38
C ASN A 154 16.93 9.97 7.99
N LEU A 155 16.54 9.49 9.17
CA LEU A 155 17.17 8.32 9.78
C LEU A 155 17.00 7.07 8.89
N THR A 156 15.79 6.84 8.36
CA THR A 156 15.54 5.76 7.40
C THR A 156 16.52 5.82 6.23
N SER A 157 16.71 7.02 5.69
CA SER A 157 17.59 7.26 4.54
C SER A 157 19.05 7.05 4.91
N LEU A 158 19.47 7.52 6.07
CA LEU A 158 20.82 7.35 6.60
C LEU A 158 21.17 5.87 6.80
N VAL A 159 20.28 5.10 7.45
CA VAL A 159 20.44 3.65 7.68
C VAL A 159 20.57 2.90 6.34
N VAL A 160 19.66 3.18 5.40
CA VAL A 160 19.64 2.52 4.08
C VAL A 160 20.87 2.86 3.25
N CYS A 161 21.26 4.15 3.18
CA CYS A 161 22.45 4.57 2.44
C CYS A 161 23.72 3.97 3.05
N THR A 162 23.81 3.90 4.38
CA THR A 162 24.94 3.28 5.07
C THR A 162 25.03 1.78 4.78
N ALA A 163 23.90 1.07 4.78
CA ALA A 163 23.87 -0.36 4.43
C ALA A 163 24.33 -0.61 2.98
N ALA A 164 23.93 0.27 2.06
CA ALA A 164 24.39 0.22 0.68
C ALA A 164 25.88 0.52 0.56
N ASN A 165 26.38 1.60 1.16
CA ASN A 165 27.81 1.96 1.18
C ASN A 165 28.68 0.84 1.78
N LEU A 166 28.21 0.19 2.85
CA LEU A 166 28.91 -0.95 3.43
C LEU A 166 29.01 -2.12 2.42
N SER A 167 27.94 -2.38 1.67
CA SER A 167 27.93 -3.41 0.62
C SER A 167 28.85 -3.04 -0.57
N LEU A 168 28.88 -1.77 -0.95
CA LEU A 168 29.79 -1.23 -1.98
C LEU A 168 31.27 -1.35 -1.58
N GLU A 169 31.59 -1.15 -0.30
CA GLU A 169 32.95 -1.20 0.23
C GLU A 169 33.43 -2.64 0.49
N ARG A 170 32.56 -3.49 1.05
CA ARG A 170 32.95 -4.81 1.60
C ARG A 170 32.42 -6.00 0.81
N GLY A 171 31.66 -5.75 -0.25
CA GLY A 171 31.06 -6.78 -1.09
C GLY A 171 29.61 -7.08 -0.70
N ASN A 172 28.97 -7.96 -1.49
CA ASN A 172 27.56 -8.29 -1.33
C ASN A 172 27.34 -9.44 -0.34
N HIS A 173 26.25 -9.37 0.41
CA HIS A 173 25.67 -10.47 1.18
C HIS A 173 24.15 -10.41 1.11
N ASP A 174 23.43 -11.33 1.75
CA ASP A 174 21.97 -11.38 1.70
C ASP A 174 21.30 -10.03 2.04
N GLY A 175 21.80 -9.31 3.04
CA GLY A 175 21.29 -7.98 3.41
C GLY A 175 21.46 -6.92 2.32
N SER A 176 22.45 -7.07 1.43
CA SER A 176 22.72 -6.12 0.34
C SER A 176 21.58 -6.10 -0.68
N ALA A 177 20.94 -7.25 -0.95
CA ALA A 177 19.80 -7.31 -1.85
C ALA A 177 18.65 -6.42 -1.38
N LEU A 178 18.31 -6.49 -0.09
CA LEU A 178 17.29 -5.63 0.50
C LEU A 178 17.76 -4.17 0.58
N ALA A 179 19.02 -3.92 0.97
CA ALA A 179 19.59 -2.59 1.06
C ALA A 179 19.51 -1.83 -0.28
N TYR A 180 19.85 -2.47 -1.41
CA TYR A 180 19.75 -1.81 -2.72
C TYR A 180 18.30 -1.56 -3.16
N VAL A 181 17.35 -2.46 -2.85
CA VAL A 181 15.93 -2.18 -3.13
C VAL A 181 15.42 -1.00 -2.33
N LEU A 182 15.74 -0.95 -1.03
CA LEU A 182 15.35 0.17 -0.17
C LEU A 182 16.08 1.46 -0.55
N LEU A 183 17.32 1.38 -1.01
CA LEU A 183 18.03 2.52 -1.57
C LEU A 183 17.29 3.04 -2.81
N GLY A 184 16.79 2.13 -3.66
CA GLY A 184 15.97 2.50 -4.80
C GLY A 184 14.72 3.29 -4.41
N MET A 185 14.08 2.88 -3.31
CA MET A 185 12.95 3.61 -2.73
C MET A 185 13.36 5.00 -2.21
N VAL A 186 14.43 5.09 -1.42
CA VAL A 186 14.91 6.37 -0.83
C VAL A 186 15.39 7.35 -1.91
N ALA A 187 16.16 6.86 -2.90
CA ALA A 187 16.65 7.64 -4.02
C ALA A 187 15.52 8.39 -4.73
N ARG A 188 14.42 7.70 -5.04
CA ARG A 188 13.23 8.31 -5.64
C ARG A 188 12.48 9.20 -4.65
N ALA A 189 12.07 8.65 -3.51
CA ALA A 189 11.06 9.24 -2.65
C ALA A 189 11.59 10.45 -1.85
N HIS A 190 12.87 10.42 -1.48
CA HIS A 190 13.50 11.46 -0.67
C HIS A 190 14.44 12.34 -1.50
N PHE A 191 15.21 11.74 -2.41
CA PHE A 191 16.24 12.46 -3.15
C PHE A 191 15.83 12.89 -4.57
N GLY A 192 14.67 12.45 -5.07
CA GLY A 192 14.13 12.81 -6.38
C GLY A 192 14.80 12.10 -7.56
N ASP A 193 15.68 11.13 -7.31
CA ASP A 193 16.43 10.41 -8.34
C ASP A 193 15.68 9.14 -8.78
N THR A 194 14.75 9.33 -9.71
CA THR A 194 13.86 8.25 -10.18
C THR A 194 14.60 7.20 -10.99
N GLN A 195 15.63 7.61 -11.76
CA GLN A 195 16.43 6.70 -12.57
C GLN A 195 17.32 5.81 -11.70
N ALA A 196 18.07 6.38 -10.74
CA ALA A 196 18.83 5.57 -9.79
C ALA A 196 17.91 4.69 -8.96
N GLY A 197 16.75 5.23 -8.57
CA GLY A 197 15.71 4.49 -7.85
C GLY A 197 15.35 3.16 -8.51
N ARG A 198 15.05 3.19 -9.81
CA ARG A 198 14.72 1.98 -10.59
C ARG A 198 15.91 1.03 -10.71
N ARG A 199 17.11 1.55 -10.97
CA ARG A 199 18.32 0.74 -11.21
C ARG A 199 18.80 0.02 -9.95
N PHE A 200 18.84 0.69 -8.80
CA PHE A 200 19.17 0.05 -7.52
C PHE A 200 18.10 -0.96 -7.10
N GLY A 201 16.82 -0.66 -7.34
CA GLY A 201 15.73 -1.62 -7.18
C GLY A 201 15.97 -2.90 -7.97
N GLN A 202 16.27 -2.77 -9.27
CA GLN A 202 16.55 -3.91 -10.14
C GLN A 202 17.82 -4.67 -9.71
N LEU A 203 18.88 -3.98 -9.29
CA LEU A 203 20.09 -4.60 -8.76
C LEU A 203 19.79 -5.51 -7.56
N GLY A 204 19.02 -5.02 -6.59
CA GLY A 204 18.66 -5.81 -5.41
C GLY A 204 17.83 -7.05 -5.76
N TYR A 205 16.93 -6.95 -6.74
CA TYR A 205 16.22 -8.11 -7.30
C TYR A 205 17.17 -9.11 -7.98
N ASP A 206 18.08 -8.60 -8.81
CA ASP A 206 19.03 -9.41 -9.56
C ASP A 206 20.01 -10.15 -8.63
N LEU A 207 20.37 -9.57 -7.48
CA LEU A 207 21.14 -10.26 -6.44
C LEU A 207 20.41 -11.48 -5.89
N VAL A 208 19.08 -11.41 -5.72
CA VAL A 208 18.28 -12.57 -5.31
C VAL A 208 18.22 -13.60 -6.45
N GLU A 209 17.76 -13.19 -7.64
CA GLU A 209 17.46 -14.13 -8.73
C GLU A 209 18.71 -14.73 -9.37
N LYS A 210 19.78 -13.94 -9.55
CA LYS A 210 20.98 -14.34 -10.29
C LYS A 210 22.12 -14.79 -9.38
N ARG A 211 22.26 -14.19 -8.19
CA ARG A 211 23.34 -14.54 -7.23
C ARG A 211 22.88 -15.44 -6.09
N GLY A 212 21.58 -15.70 -5.95
CA GLY A 212 21.04 -16.63 -4.96
C GLY A 212 21.08 -16.12 -3.53
N LEU A 213 21.12 -14.80 -3.34
CA LEU A 213 21.10 -14.14 -2.02
C LEU A 213 19.67 -14.09 -1.46
N LYS A 214 19.20 -15.21 -0.92
CA LYS A 214 17.77 -15.47 -0.67
C LYS A 214 17.27 -15.20 0.75
N ARG A 215 18.13 -14.88 1.73
CA ARG A 215 17.68 -14.76 3.12
C ARG A 215 16.58 -13.70 3.32
N PHE A 216 16.60 -12.62 2.54
CA PHE A 216 15.61 -11.55 2.60
C PHE A 216 14.71 -11.49 1.34
N GLU A 217 14.61 -12.57 0.56
CA GLU A 217 13.95 -12.53 -0.75
C GLU A 217 12.47 -12.05 -0.69
N ALA A 218 11.72 -12.43 0.36
CA ALA A 218 10.35 -11.97 0.55
C ALA A 218 10.25 -10.45 0.70
N ARG A 219 11.09 -9.86 1.58
CA ARG A 219 11.16 -8.40 1.78
C ARG A 219 11.64 -7.70 0.53
N THR A 220 12.65 -8.26 -0.15
CA THR A 220 13.18 -7.69 -1.39
C THR A 220 12.09 -7.59 -2.46
N TYR A 221 11.32 -8.66 -2.71
CA TYR A 221 10.22 -8.61 -3.69
C TYR A 221 9.10 -7.65 -3.26
N MET A 222 8.70 -7.68 -1.98
CA MET A 222 7.67 -6.80 -1.45
C MET A 222 8.04 -5.32 -1.61
N SER A 223 9.23 -4.92 -1.18
CA SER A 223 9.72 -3.55 -1.27
C SER A 223 9.93 -3.12 -2.72
N LEU A 224 10.43 -4.01 -3.58
CA LEU A 224 10.62 -3.73 -5.00
C LEU A 224 9.28 -3.42 -5.68
N GLY A 225 8.30 -4.30 -5.51
CA GLY A 225 6.97 -4.14 -6.12
C GLY A 225 6.28 -2.87 -5.64
N ASN A 226 6.22 -2.67 -4.33
CA ASN A 226 5.32 -1.67 -3.72
C ASN A 226 5.94 -0.30 -3.48
N ALA A 227 7.27 -0.17 -3.49
CA ALA A 227 7.95 1.09 -3.20
C ALA A 227 8.82 1.61 -4.36
N VAL A 228 9.14 0.75 -5.33
CA VAL A 228 9.97 1.11 -6.51
C VAL A 228 9.19 0.94 -7.82
N LEU A 229 8.77 -0.28 -8.15
CA LEU A 229 8.18 -0.57 -9.46
C LEU A 229 6.79 0.02 -9.65
N VAL A 230 6.02 0.22 -8.58
CA VAL A 230 4.70 0.87 -8.65
C VAL A 230 4.77 2.30 -9.21
N TRP A 231 5.94 2.93 -9.15
CA TRP A 231 6.21 4.26 -9.68
C TRP A 231 6.79 4.25 -11.10
N ALA A 232 7.01 3.07 -11.68
CA ALA A 232 7.73 2.87 -12.93
C ALA A 232 7.01 1.93 -13.92
N ARG A 233 6.04 1.16 -13.44
CA ARG A 233 5.27 0.18 -14.21
C ARG A 233 3.81 0.22 -13.77
N HIS A 234 2.93 -0.19 -14.66
CA HIS A 234 1.50 -0.30 -14.36
C HIS A 234 1.26 -1.07 -13.06
N VAL A 235 0.37 -0.58 -12.19
CA VAL A 235 0.15 -1.11 -10.83
C VAL A 235 -0.21 -2.59 -10.83
N ARG A 236 -0.94 -3.09 -11.84
CA ARG A 236 -1.24 -4.53 -11.97
C ARG A 236 0.00 -5.39 -12.17
N ALA A 237 1.04 -4.88 -12.83
CA ALA A 237 2.26 -5.63 -13.13
C ALA A 237 3.12 -5.89 -11.89
N VAL A 238 2.90 -5.17 -10.78
CA VAL A 238 3.67 -5.38 -9.54
C VAL A 238 3.02 -6.41 -8.61
N ARG A 239 1.82 -6.91 -8.92
CA ARG A 239 1.06 -7.83 -8.07
C ARG A 239 1.77 -9.15 -7.81
N ASP A 240 2.41 -9.70 -8.84
CA ASP A 240 3.12 -10.97 -8.76
C ASP A 240 4.26 -10.93 -7.73
N PHE A 241 4.92 -9.78 -7.57
CA PHE A 241 5.97 -9.59 -6.56
C PHE A 241 5.40 -9.67 -5.14
N THR A 242 4.26 -9.03 -4.89
CA THR A 242 3.58 -9.05 -3.59
C THR A 242 3.07 -10.45 -3.25
N GLN A 243 2.52 -11.17 -4.24
CA GLN A 243 2.05 -12.53 -4.06
C GLN A 243 3.21 -13.50 -3.77
N ARG A 244 4.31 -13.42 -4.55
CA ARG A 244 5.52 -14.22 -4.33
C ARG A 244 6.16 -13.93 -2.96
N ALA A 245 6.18 -12.66 -2.54
CA ALA A 245 6.63 -12.26 -1.21
C ALA A 245 5.80 -12.92 -0.11
N PHE A 246 4.47 -12.90 -0.21
CA PHE A 246 3.57 -13.53 0.75
C PHE A 246 3.81 -15.04 0.87
N GLU A 247 3.95 -15.74 -0.26
CA GLU A 247 4.15 -17.19 -0.30
C GLU A 247 5.46 -17.59 0.38
N ILE A 248 6.54 -16.85 0.09
CA ILE A 248 7.85 -17.10 0.70
C ILE A 248 7.82 -16.79 2.19
N ALA A 249 7.30 -15.62 2.59
CA ALA A 249 7.20 -15.21 3.98
C ALA A 249 6.40 -16.24 4.80
N THR A 250 5.29 -16.74 4.25
CA THR A 250 4.49 -17.80 4.89
C THR A 250 5.27 -19.11 5.02
N LYS A 251 6.04 -19.49 3.98
CA LYS A 251 6.83 -20.74 3.97
C LYS A 251 7.97 -20.72 4.99
N VAL A 252 8.62 -19.57 5.17
CA VAL A 252 9.76 -19.41 6.08
C VAL A 252 9.36 -18.95 7.49
N GLY A 253 8.07 -18.65 7.71
CA GLY A 253 7.53 -18.29 9.03
C GLY A 253 7.65 -16.80 9.39
N GLU A 254 7.95 -15.93 8.42
CA GLU A 254 8.05 -14.49 8.60
C GLU A 254 6.66 -13.83 8.58
N VAL A 255 5.99 -13.85 9.72
CA VAL A 255 4.59 -13.40 9.85
C VAL A 255 4.41 -11.92 9.53
N THR A 256 5.38 -11.08 9.91
CA THR A 256 5.35 -9.62 9.68
C THR A 256 5.33 -9.29 8.19
N ASP A 257 6.21 -9.90 7.40
CA ASP A 257 6.28 -9.65 5.96
C ASP A 257 5.09 -10.24 5.20
N ALA A 258 4.56 -11.38 5.67
CA ALA A 258 3.31 -11.94 5.17
C ALA A 258 2.13 -10.98 5.40
N ALA A 259 2.02 -10.38 6.58
CA ALA A 259 0.97 -9.41 6.89
C ALA A 259 1.09 -8.13 6.04
N TYR A 260 2.31 -7.58 5.89
CA TYR A 260 2.53 -6.42 5.01
C TYR A 260 2.20 -6.72 3.55
N SER A 261 2.53 -7.92 3.06
CA SER A 261 2.18 -8.32 1.69
C SER A 261 0.66 -8.27 1.45
N ARG A 262 -0.16 -8.64 2.44
CA ARG A 262 -1.63 -8.53 2.34
C ARG A 262 -2.13 -7.10 2.33
N PHE A 263 -1.58 -6.24 3.20
CA PHE A 263 -1.84 -4.81 3.14
C PHE A 263 -1.55 -4.23 1.75
N HIS A 264 -0.38 -4.54 1.19
CA HIS A 264 0.05 -4.05 -0.10
C HIS A 264 -0.81 -4.57 -1.26
N LEU A 265 -1.23 -5.84 -1.21
CA LEU A 265 -2.11 -6.42 -2.20
C LEU A 265 -3.48 -5.71 -2.21
N ASN A 266 -4.04 -5.40 -1.05
CA ASN A 266 -5.28 -4.62 -0.95
C ASN A 266 -5.15 -3.23 -1.58
N THR A 267 -4.06 -2.51 -1.27
CA THR A 267 -3.79 -1.19 -1.88
C THR A 267 -3.65 -1.32 -3.40
N ASN A 268 -2.97 -2.36 -3.88
CA ASN A 268 -2.82 -2.64 -5.30
C ASN A 268 -4.18 -2.87 -5.98
N MET A 269 -5.06 -3.69 -5.40
CA MET A 269 -6.39 -3.98 -5.96
C MET A 269 -7.27 -2.72 -6.04
N LEU A 270 -7.26 -1.90 -4.98
CA LEU A 270 -7.96 -0.61 -4.97
C LEU A 270 -7.41 0.33 -6.04
N ALA A 271 -6.08 0.50 -6.11
CA ALA A 271 -5.41 1.35 -7.09
C ALA A 271 -5.62 0.90 -8.53
N ALA A 272 -5.70 -0.41 -8.77
CA ALA A 272 -5.94 -1.01 -10.07
C ALA A 272 -7.42 -0.92 -10.52
N GLY A 273 -8.35 -0.61 -9.62
CA GLY A 273 -9.77 -0.64 -9.90
C GLY A 273 -10.32 -2.04 -10.09
N ASP A 274 -9.81 -3.02 -9.34
CA ASP A 274 -10.38 -4.37 -9.37
C ASP A 274 -11.84 -4.37 -8.88
N PRO A 275 -12.64 -5.37 -9.31
CA PRO A 275 -14.01 -5.52 -8.84
C PRO A 275 -14.06 -5.49 -7.31
N LEU A 276 -14.88 -4.59 -6.75
CA LEU A 276 -14.90 -4.35 -5.29
C LEU A 276 -15.28 -5.60 -4.48
N VAL A 277 -16.01 -6.53 -5.07
CA VAL A 277 -16.32 -7.84 -4.45
C VAL A 277 -15.07 -8.70 -4.24
N GLU A 278 -14.11 -8.66 -5.16
CA GLU A 278 -12.85 -9.40 -5.05
C GLU A 278 -11.92 -8.70 -4.05
N ALA A 279 -11.79 -7.38 -4.17
CA ALA A 279 -11.02 -6.57 -3.21
C ALA A 279 -11.55 -6.75 -1.77
N GLN A 280 -12.86 -6.86 -1.58
CA GLN A 280 -13.45 -7.13 -0.26
C GLN A 280 -13.02 -8.48 0.31
N ARG A 281 -12.99 -9.54 -0.51
CA ARG A 281 -12.59 -10.89 -0.05
C ARG A 281 -11.13 -10.89 0.39
N GLU A 282 -10.25 -10.27 -0.40
CA GLU A 282 -8.83 -10.16 -0.08
C GLU A 282 -8.60 -9.31 1.17
N ALA A 283 -9.28 -8.16 1.29
CA ALA A 283 -9.17 -7.30 2.47
C ALA A 283 -9.70 -7.97 3.75
N ALA A 284 -10.82 -8.70 3.66
CA ALA A 284 -11.34 -9.48 4.80
C ALA A 284 -10.38 -10.60 5.21
N PHE A 285 -9.77 -11.30 4.25
CA PHE A 285 -8.75 -12.31 4.52
C PHE A 285 -7.51 -11.69 5.19
N GLY A 286 -7.00 -10.58 4.65
CA GLY A 286 -5.86 -9.84 5.19
C GLY A 286 -6.10 -9.33 6.62
N LEU A 287 -7.31 -8.85 6.91
CA LEU A 287 -7.69 -8.40 8.25
C LEU A 287 -7.67 -9.56 9.25
N ALA A 288 -8.31 -10.68 8.91
CA ALA A 288 -8.33 -11.87 9.75
C ALA A 288 -6.91 -12.43 9.99
N PHE A 289 -6.06 -12.40 8.96
CA PHE A 289 -4.65 -12.78 9.07
C PHE A 289 -3.90 -11.88 10.06
N ALA A 290 -3.98 -10.55 9.90
CA ALA A 290 -3.29 -9.59 10.76
C ALA A 290 -3.77 -9.67 12.22
N GLN A 291 -5.07 -9.85 12.45
CA GLN A 291 -5.64 -10.05 13.79
C GLN A 291 -5.13 -11.34 14.43
N ARG A 292 -5.08 -12.45 13.69
CA ARG A 292 -4.52 -13.71 14.19
C ARG A 292 -3.04 -13.61 14.52
N ALA A 293 -2.30 -12.83 13.72
CA ALA A 293 -0.89 -12.51 13.96
C ALA A 293 -0.66 -11.51 15.10
N ARG A 294 -1.73 -10.92 15.67
CA ARG A 294 -1.69 -9.81 16.65
C ARG A 294 -0.88 -8.60 16.16
N PHE A 295 -0.90 -8.36 14.85
CA PHE A 295 -0.19 -7.23 14.27
C PHE A 295 -1.13 -6.03 14.12
N GLY A 296 -1.26 -5.25 15.19
CA GLY A 296 -2.24 -4.16 15.32
C GLY A 296 -2.17 -3.13 14.20
N LEU A 297 -0.96 -2.66 13.86
CA LEU A 297 -0.74 -1.67 12.82
C LEU A 297 -1.32 -2.10 11.45
N VAL A 298 -1.00 -3.32 11.01
CA VAL A 298 -1.51 -3.83 9.72
C VAL A 298 -3.02 -4.08 9.79
N ALA A 299 -3.52 -4.57 10.93
CA ALA A 299 -4.96 -4.75 11.12
C ALA A 299 -5.72 -3.42 10.98
N ASP A 300 -5.23 -2.34 11.57
CA ASP A 300 -5.86 -1.01 11.49
C ASP A 300 -5.87 -0.47 10.05
N VAL A 301 -4.75 -0.63 9.32
CA VAL A 301 -4.66 -0.22 7.90
C VAL A 301 -5.62 -1.02 7.02
N VAL A 302 -5.64 -2.34 7.16
CA VAL A 302 -6.51 -3.22 6.36
C VAL A 302 -7.98 -2.99 6.71
N ALA A 303 -8.29 -2.71 7.97
CA ALA A 303 -9.65 -2.36 8.39
C ALA A 303 -10.13 -1.08 7.69
N ALA A 304 -9.28 -0.04 7.57
CA ALA A 304 -9.62 1.17 6.82
C ALA A 304 -9.84 0.92 5.31
N GLN A 305 -9.00 0.08 4.69
CA GLN A 305 -9.19 -0.35 3.29
C GLN A 305 -10.54 -1.08 3.11
N LEU A 306 -10.85 -2.02 4.02
CA LEU A 306 -12.10 -2.77 4.00
C LEU A 306 -13.32 -1.86 4.22
N ALA A 307 -13.22 -0.88 5.12
CA ALA A 307 -14.29 0.08 5.38
C ALA A 307 -14.58 0.95 4.13
N LEU A 308 -13.54 1.40 3.41
CA LEU A 308 -13.71 2.09 2.13
C LEU A 308 -14.45 1.20 1.10
N ILE A 309 -14.03 -0.06 0.96
CA ILE A 309 -14.68 -0.99 0.04
C ILE A 309 -16.16 -1.18 0.40
N ARG A 310 -16.46 -1.37 1.69
CA ARG A 310 -17.83 -1.56 2.19
C ARG A 310 -18.71 -0.34 1.96
N THR A 311 -18.20 0.87 2.17
CA THR A 311 -18.99 2.10 1.92
C THR A 311 -19.28 2.28 0.43
N LEU A 312 -18.31 1.98 -0.45
CA LEU A 312 -18.50 2.02 -1.91
C LEU A 312 -19.54 1.00 -2.39
N ARG A 313 -19.51 -0.21 -1.82
CA ARG A 313 -20.51 -1.26 -2.08
C ARG A 313 -21.86 -0.99 -1.39
N GLY A 314 -21.95 0.07 -0.58
CA GLY A 314 -23.18 0.46 0.10
C GLY A 314 -23.61 -0.49 1.20
N MET A 315 -22.63 -1.05 1.90
CA MET A 315 -22.82 -1.90 3.08
C MET A 315 -22.76 -1.09 4.38
N THR A 316 -22.45 0.21 4.33
CA THR A 316 -22.49 1.13 5.47
C THR A 316 -23.85 1.83 5.56
N THR A 317 -24.19 2.37 6.73
CA THR A 317 -25.46 3.07 6.96
C THR A 317 -25.56 4.40 6.20
N LYS A 318 -24.42 5.06 5.97
CA LYS A 318 -24.31 6.32 5.23
C LYS A 318 -23.15 6.22 4.25
N PHE A 319 -23.43 6.46 2.97
CA PHE A 319 -22.38 6.52 1.95
C PHE A 319 -21.35 7.61 2.29
N GLY A 320 -20.07 7.27 2.16
CA GLY A 320 -18.95 8.13 2.55
C GLY A 320 -18.55 8.01 4.01
N SER A 321 -19.37 7.43 4.90
CA SER A 321 -18.92 7.00 6.23
C SER A 321 -18.21 5.66 6.14
N LEU A 322 -17.17 5.50 6.95
CA LEU A 322 -16.45 4.24 7.14
C LEU A 322 -17.07 3.39 8.27
N ASP A 323 -18.04 3.92 9.02
CA ASP A 323 -18.71 3.20 10.10
C ASP A 323 -19.41 1.94 9.58
N TYR A 324 -19.04 0.79 10.17
CA TYR A 324 -19.56 -0.52 9.78
C TYR A 324 -19.37 -1.54 10.90
N GLU A 325 -20.46 -2.17 11.37
CA GLU A 325 -20.43 -3.15 12.47
C GLU A 325 -19.61 -2.60 13.66
N ASP A 326 -18.46 -3.21 13.96
CA ASP A 326 -17.56 -2.81 15.06
C ASP A 326 -16.51 -1.76 14.66
N PHE A 327 -16.44 -1.36 13.39
CA PHE A 327 -15.59 -0.28 12.91
C PHE A 327 -16.30 1.06 13.13
N ASP A 328 -15.78 1.87 14.06
CA ASP A 328 -16.31 3.18 14.44
C ASP A 328 -15.22 4.23 14.23
N GLU A 329 -15.51 5.24 13.40
CA GLU A 329 -14.55 6.29 13.04
C GLU A 329 -14.06 7.06 14.28
N ARG A 330 -14.96 7.37 15.22
CA ARG A 330 -14.60 8.17 16.41
C ARG A 330 -13.68 7.39 17.34
N ARG A 331 -13.98 6.12 17.58
CA ARG A 331 -13.17 5.24 18.43
C ARG A 331 -11.77 5.04 17.85
N ILE A 332 -11.68 4.87 16.53
CA ILE A 332 -10.40 4.69 15.84
C ILE A 332 -9.58 5.99 15.87
N GLU A 333 -10.20 7.12 15.57
CA GLU A 333 -9.53 8.43 15.62
C GLU A 333 -9.06 8.78 17.04
N GLN A 334 -9.84 8.47 18.07
CA GLN A 334 -9.43 8.63 19.46
C GLN A 334 -8.21 7.76 19.78
N ARG A 335 -8.20 6.50 19.34
CA ARG A 335 -7.07 5.59 19.54
C ARG A 335 -5.79 6.09 18.85
N PHE A 336 -5.89 6.69 17.67
CA PHE A 336 -4.74 7.30 16.99
C PHE A 336 -4.20 8.51 17.75
N GLN A 337 -5.08 9.38 18.27
CA GLN A 337 -4.68 10.51 19.12
C GLN A 337 -3.97 10.07 20.41
N GLU A 338 -4.38 8.93 20.99
CA GLU A 338 -3.79 8.37 22.20
C GLU A 338 -2.46 7.63 21.97
N ASN A 339 -2.15 7.24 20.72
CA ASN A 339 -0.96 6.46 20.40
C ASN A 339 -0.23 6.94 19.14
N PRO A 340 0.77 7.82 19.27
CA PRO A 340 1.58 8.32 18.16
C PRO A 340 2.31 7.25 17.34
N ALA A 341 2.56 6.06 17.89
CA ALA A 341 3.19 4.95 17.15
C ALA A 341 2.32 4.45 15.98
N LEU A 342 1.02 4.78 15.99
CA LEU A 342 0.06 4.42 14.94
C LEU A 342 -0.01 5.46 13.81
N ALA A 343 0.88 6.46 13.77
CA ALA A 343 0.88 7.54 12.76
C ALA A 343 0.77 7.05 11.31
N ARG A 344 1.41 5.93 10.96
CA ARG A 344 1.29 5.34 9.61
C ARG A 344 -0.11 4.79 9.34
N ALA A 345 -0.71 4.11 10.32
CA ALA A 345 -2.07 3.59 10.21
C ALA A 345 -3.09 4.73 10.12
N GLU A 346 -2.91 5.78 10.93
CA GLU A 346 -3.70 7.00 10.92
C GLU A 346 -3.63 7.71 9.56
N CYS A 347 -2.43 7.86 8.98
CA CYS A 347 -2.25 8.42 7.64
C CYS A 347 -3.04 7.63 6.58
N CYS A 348 -2.87 6.31 6.55
CA CYS A 348 -3.60 5.45 5.61
C CYS A 348 -5.12 5.55 5.81
N TYR A 349 -5.60 5.55 7.06
CA TYR A 349 -7.01 5.74 7.40
C TYR A 349 -7.56 7.05 6.86
N HIS A 350 -6.87 8.18 7.10
CA HIS A 350 -7.32 9.47 6.62
C HIS A 350 -7.32 9.59 5.10
N ILE A 351 -6.39 8.92 4.40
CA ILE A 351 -6.42 8.84 2.93
C ILE A 351 -7.65 8.07 2.44
N ARG A 352 -8.00 6.94 3.08
CA ARG A 352 -9.23 6.19 2.74
C ARG A 352 -10.50 6.97 3.09
N LYS A 353 -10.50 7.72 4.20
CA LYS A 353 -11.60 8.61 4.58
C LYS A 353 -11.75 9.77 3.58
N LEU A 354 -10.65 10.39 3.15
CA LEU A 354 -10.63 11.40 2.08
C LEU A 354 -11.31 10.87 0.81
N GLN A 355 -10.93 9.67 0.35
CA GLN A 355 -11.54 9.02 -0.82
C GLN A 355 -13.05 8.83 -0.66
N ALA A 356 -13.48 8.27 0.48
CA ALA A 356 -14.88 8.01 0.77
C ALA A 356 -15.72 9.30 0.81
N ARG A 357 -15.23 10.33 1.52
CA ARG A 357 -15.93 11.61 1.68
C ARG A 357 -16.02 12.37 0.36
N PHE A 358 -14.95 12.39 -0.43
CA PHE A 358 -14.97 13.01 -1.75
C PHE A 358 -15.98 12.33 -2.68
N LEU A 359 -15.96 11.00 -2.78
CA LEU A 359 -16.89 10.26 -3.65
C LEU A 359 -18.34 10.42 -3.20
N ALA A 360 -18.60 10.60 -1.90
CA ALA A 360 -19.92 10.92 -1.38
C ALA A 360 -20.33 12.40 -1.55
N GLY A 361 -19.47 13.26 -2.10
CA GLY A 361 -19.74 14.69 -2.28
C GLY A 361 -19.59 15.54 -1.00
N ASP A 362 -19.12 14.95 0.10
CA ASP A 362 -18.82 15.66 1.35
C ASP A 362 -17.41 16.26 1.31
N TYR A 363 -17.25 17.29 0.47
CA TYR A 363 -15.94 17.88 0.20
C TYR A 363 -15.31 18.57 1.42
N ALA A 364 -16.12 19.05 2.37
CA ALA A 364 -15.61 19.65 3.59
C ALA A 364 -14.93 18.60 4.49
N ALA A 365 -15.61 17.47 4.73
CA ALA A 365 -15.02 16.36 5.48
C ALA A 365 -13.82 15.72 4.73
N ALA A 366 -13.85 15.73 3.40
CA ALA A 366 -12.73 15.30 2.57
C ALA A 366 -11.48 16.18 2.82
N ILE A 367 -11.61 17.51 2.82
CA ILE A 367 -10.50 18.44 3.09
C ILE A 367 -9.97 18.29 4.53
N GLU A 368 -10.85 18.04 5.51
CA GLU A 368 -10.42 17.76 6.89
C GLU A 368 -9.55 16.49 6.95
N ALA A 369 -10.00 15.40 6.31
CA ALA A 369 -9.25 14.16 6.23
C ALA A 369 -7.92 14.35 5.47
N ALA A 370 -7.92 15.10 4.36
CA ALA A 370 -6.70 15.46 3.63
C ALA A 370 -5.70 16.21 4.52
N THR A 371 -6.17 17.16 5.33
CA THR A 371 -5.32 17.94 6.23
C THR A 371 -4.65 17.05 7.28
N LYS A 372 -5.42 16.13 7.89
CA LYS A 372 -4.89 15.15 8.85
C LYS A 372 -3.89 14.19 8.19
N ALA A 373 -4.19 13.70 6.98
CA ALA A 373 -3.27 12.86 6.22
C ALA A 373 -1.97 13.58 5.84
N GLN A 374 -2.05 14.85 5.43
CA GLN A 374 -0.90 15.66 5.01
C GLN A 374 0.14 15.83 6.13
N ALA A 375 -0.31 16.00 7.38
CA ALA A 375 0.57 16.10 8.54
C ALA A 375 1.38 14.81 8.79
N LEU A 376 0.88 13.67 8.33
CA LEU A 376 1.46 12.34 8.55
C LEU A 376 2.02 11.71 7.26
N LEU A 377 1.97 12.42 6.13
CA LEU A 377 2.29 11.88 4.81
C LEU A 377 3.74 11.38 4.71
N TRP A 378 4.63 11.94 5.53
CA TRP A 378 6.03 11.50 5.65
C TRP A 378 6.16 10.00 6.01
N THR A 379 5.17 9.41 6.69
CA THR A 379 5.16 7.97 7.05
C THR A 379 4.88 7.04 5.86
N THR A 380 4.28 7.57 4.80
CA THR A 380 3.66 6.80 3.71
C THR A 380 4.08 7.31 2.31
N HIS A 381 4.93 8.33 2.22
CA HIS A 381 5.34 9.00 0.97
C HIS A 381 5.97 8.08 -0.10
N PHE A 382 6.46 6.90 0.28
CA PHE A 382 7.00 5.90 -0.64
C PHE A 382 5.95 4.92 -1.21
N LEU A 383 4.75 4.89 -0.64
CA LEU A 383 3.65 4.00 -1.03
C LEU A 383 2.64 4.68 -1.95
N PHE A 384 1.83 3.87 -2.63
CA PHE A 384 0.85 4.35 -3.60
C PHE A 384 -0.24 5.24 -2.98
N GLU A 385 -0.51 5.09 -1.68
CA GLU A 385 -1.41 5.95 -0.92
C GLU A 385 -1.04 7.44 -1.03
N ALA A 386 0.25 7.78 -1.20
CA ALA A 386 0.65 9.15 -1.45
C ALA A 386 0.04 9.70 -2.75
N ALA A 387 -0.03 8.89 -3.82
CA ALA A 387 -0.68 9.30 -5.06
C ALA A 387 -2.19 9.53 -4.88
N GLU A 388 -2.84 8.68 -4.07
CA GLU A 388 -4.25 8.84 -3.72
C GLU A 388 -4.53 10.09 -2.90
N HIS A 389 -3.65 10.41 -1.94
CA HIS A 389 -3.70 11.67 -1.18
C HIS A 389 -3.65 12.88 -2.10
N HIS A 390 -2.64 12.97 -2.98
CA HIS A 390 -2.50 14.10 -3.89
C HIS A 390 -3.69 14.22 -4.85
N PHE A 391 -4.16 13.10 -5.37
CA PHE A 391 -5.28 13.07 -6.32
C PHE A 391 -6.59 13.53 -5.70
N TYR A 392 -7.04 12.89 -4.61
CA TYR A 392 -8.32 13.23 -4.00
C TYR A 392 -8.29 14.57 -3.25
N SER A 393 -7.14 14.98 -2.70
CA SER A 393 -7.00 16.32 -2.10
C SER A 393 -7.19 17.40 -3.17
N ALA A 394 -6.53 17.25 -4.33
CA ALA A 394 -6.68 18.17 -5.44
C ALA A 394 -8.14 18.29 -5.89
N LEU A 395 -8.83 17.16 -6.09
CA LEU A 395 -10.23 17.18 -6.53
C LEU A 395 -11.17 17.79 -5.47
N ALA A 396 -10.96 17.50 -4.18
CA ALA A 396 -11.75 18.08 -3.10
C ALA A 396 -11.56 19.60 -2.99
N ILE A 397 -10.32 20.08 -3.15
CA ILE A 397 -10.00 21.52 -3.20
C ILE A 397 -10.67 22.15 -4.41
N ALA A 398 -10.54 21.56 -5.60
CA ALA A 398 -11.16 22.09 -6.83
C ALA A 398 -12.69 22.17 -6.73
N ALA A 399 -13.35 21.19 -6.10
CA ALA A 399 -14.79 21.16 -5.89
C ALA A 399 -15.29 22.28 -4.96
N THR A 400 -14.44 22.77 -4.04
CA THR A 400 -14.81 23.84 -3.09
C THR A 400 -14.23 25.21 -3.46
N CYS A 401 -13.45 25.29 -4.53
CA CYS A 401 -12.68 26.49 -4.86
C CYS A 401 -13.55 27.67 -5.33
N GLU A 402 -14.70 27.40 -5.95
CA GLU A 402 -15.63 28.43 -6.43
C GLU A 402 -16.39 29.14 -5.29
N ALA A 403 -16.63 28.43 -4.19
CA ALA A 403 -17.26 29.01 -2.99
C ALA A 403 -16.30 29.88 -2.17
N ALA A 404 -15.00 29.88 -2.48
CA ALA A 404 -14.00 30.68 -1.79
C ALA A 404 -13.88 32.09 -2.41
N GLY A 405 -13.88 33.12 -1.56
CA GLY A 405 -13.63 34.51 -1.97
C GLY A 405 -12.18 34.95 -1.73
N GLY A 406 -11.72 35.91 -2.53
CA GLY A 406 -10.46 36.66 -2.29
C GLY A 406 -9.22 35.79 -2.09
N ASP A 407 -8.47 36.05 -1.02
CA ASP A 407 -7.19 35.39 -0.70
C ASP A 407 -7.31 33.88 -0.50
N GLU A 408 -8.45 33.40 0.03
CA GLU A 408 -8.68 31.98 0.24
C GLU A 408 -8.75 31.21 -1.08
N ARG A 409 -9.35 31.80 -2.12
CA ARG A 409 -9.35 31.21 -3.47
C ARG A 409 -7.93 31.11 -4.02
N GLN A 410 -7.11 32.15 -3.83
CA GLN A 410 -5.73 32.15 -4.31
C GLN A 410 -4.88 31.09 -3.59
N ARG A 411 -5.05 30.92 -2.28
CA ARG A 411 -4.39 29.86 -1.52
C ARG A 411 -4.78 28.47 -2.02
N ARG A 412 -6.08 28.22 -2.23
CA ARG A 412 -6.57 26.93 -2.77
C ARG A 412 -6.01 26.64 -4.15
N LEU A 413 -5.97 27.62 -5.04
CA LEU A 413 -5.37 27.46 -6.37
C LEU A 413 -3.87 27.12 -6.30
N ALA A 414 -3.12 27.74 -5.39
CA ALA A 414 -1.71 27.43 -5.18
C ALA A 414 -1.53 25.98 -4.69
N THR A 415 -2.29 25.56 -3.67
CA THR A 415 -2.25 24.18 -3.17
C THR A 415 -2.67 23.16 -4.24
N LEU A 416 -3.68 23.50 -5.04
CA LEU A 416 -4.13 22.66 -6.16
C LEU A 416 -3.03 22.50 -7.22
N ALA A 417 -2.32 23.58 -7.55
CA ALA A 417 -1.19 23.56 -8.47
C ALA A 417 -0.02 22.71 -7.93
N ASP A 418 0.22 22.70 -6.62
CA ASP A 418 1.25 21.86 -5.99
C ASP A 418 0.89 20.37 -6.09
N HIS A 419 -0.35 19.98 -5.81
CA HIS A 419 -0.79 18.59 -6.00
C HIS A 419 -0.70 18.16 -7.47
N HIS A 420 -1.13 19.02 -8.40
CA HIS A 420 -1.01 18.75 -9.83
C HIS A 420 0.45 18.58 -10.28
N ARG A 421 1.36 19.45 -9.82
CA ARG A 421 2.79 19.36 -10.14
C ARG A 421 3.36 18.01 -9.71
N GLN A 422 3.01 17.54 -8.52
CA GLN A 422 3.46 16.24 -8.02
C GLN A 422 2.93 15.07 -8.88
N LEU A 423 1.64 15.08 -9.24
CA LEU A 423 1.04 14.06 -10.10
C LEU A 423 1.65 14.08 -11.51
N ALA A 424 1.90 15.27 -12.06
CA ALA A 424 2.53 15.44 -13.37
C ALA A 424 3.97 14.92 -13.39
N LEU A 425 4.74 15.11 -12.32
CA LEU A 425 6.08 14.52 -12.18
C LEU A 425 6.00 12.99 -12.23
N TRP A 426 5.08 12.37 -11.49
CA TRP A 426 4.91 10.92 -11.55
C TRP A 426 4.40 10.42 -12.91
N ALA A 427 3.56 11.20 -13.59
CA ALA A 427 3.10 10.88 -14.94
C ALA A 427 4.21 10.92 -16.00
N GLN A 428 5.27 11.71 -15.79
CA GLN A 428 6.46 11.68 -16.66
C GLN A 428 7.23 10.36 -16.52
N ASP A 429 7.34 9.82 -15.30
CA ASP A 429 8.03 8.56 -15.04
C ASP A 429 7.19 7.30 -15.37
N CYS A 430 5.88 7.35 -15.11
CA CYS A 430 4.96 6.23 -15.34
C CYS A 430 3.57 6.75 -15.77
N PRO A 431 3.41 7.10 -17.07
CA PRO A 431 2.14 7.61 -17.59
C PRO A 431 1.01 6.61 -17.38
N ASP A 432 1.29 5.31 -17.54
CA ASP A 432 0.35 4.20 -17.35
C ASP A 432 -0.41 4.26 -16.02
N ASN A 433 0.19 4.76 -14.94
CA ASN A 433 -0.47 4.86 -13.62
C ASN A 433 -1.01 6.26 -13.32
N PHE A 434 -0.32 7.31 -13.77
CA PHE A 434 -0.51 8.66 -13.23
C PHE A 434 -1.04 9.67 -14.25
N GLU A 435 -1.00 9.39 -15.55
CA GLU A 435 -1.50 10.33 -16.58
C GLU A 435 -2.97 10.66 -16.36
N THR A 436 -3.82 9.65 -16.10
CA THR A 436 -5.24 9.86 -15.80
C THR A 436 -5.45 10.85 -14.65
N ARG A 437 -4.70 10.68 -13.55
CA ARG A 437 -4.81 11.50 -12.34
C ARG A 437 -4.34 12.93 -12.61
N ALA A 438 -3.21 13.09 -13.30
CA ALA A 438 -2.67 14.39 -13.68
C ALA A 438 -3.62 15.14 -14.64
N ALA A 439 -4.10 14.47 -15.70
CA ALA A 439 -5.01 15.07 -16.68
C ALA A 439 -6.34 15.49 -16.05
N LEU A 440 -6.92 14.67 -15.16
CA LEU A 440 -8.19 15.01 -14.52
C LEU A 440 -8.05 16.20 -13.56
N VAL A 441 -6.96 16.26 -12.79
CA VAL A 441 -6.68 17.43 -11.94
C VAL A 441 -6.41 18.67 -12.78
N ALA A 442 -5.69 18.54 -13.90
CA ALA A 442 -5.49 19.64 -14.84
C ALA A 442 -6.81 20.16 -15.42
N ALA A 443 -7.74 19.26 -15.76
CA ALA A 443 -9.08 19.62 -16.23
C ALA A 443 -9.85 20.42 -15.18
N GLU A 444 -9.82 19.98 -13.92
CA GLU A 444 -10.45 20.68 -12.81
C GLU A 444 -9.80 22.04 -12.50
N ILE A 445 -8.46 22.17 -12.65
CA ILE A 445 -7.78 23.48 -12.58
C ILE A 445 -8.31 24.40 -13.67
N ALA A 446 -8.32 23.96 -14.93
CA ALA A 446 -8.81 24.74 -16.05
C ALA A 446 -10.28 25.15 -15.87
N ARG A 447 -11.11 24.26 -15.34
CA ARG A 447 -12.50 24.54 -14.96
C ARG A 447 -12.59 25.67 -13.92
N VAL A 448 -11.89 25.55 -12.80
CA VAL A 448 -11.92 26.53 -11.70
C VAL A 448 -11.36 27.90 -12.12
N GLU A 449 -10.41 27.90 -13.05
CA GLU A 449 -9.82 29.12 -13.63
C GLU A 449 -10.69 29.77 -14.72
N GLY A 450 -11.79 29.14 -15.13
CA GLY A 450 -12.66 29.66 -16.18
C GLY A 450 -12.05 29.53 -17.59
N ARG A 451 -11.26 28.47 -17.83
CA ARG A 451 -10.64 28.12 -19.12
C ARG A 451 -11.32 26.89 -19.76
N PRO A 452 -12.57 27.02 -20.24
CA PRO A 452 -13.36 25.87 -20.71
C PRO A 452 -12.75 25.14 -21.91
N LEU A 453 -12.14 25.87 -22.85
CA LEU A 453 -11.51 25.27 -24.04
C LEU A 453 -10.27 24.44 -23.70
N ASP A 454 -9.63 24.72 -22.57
CA ASP A 454 -8.51 23.93 -22.07
C ASP A 454 -9.00 22.71 -21.27
N ALA A 455 -10.12 22.85 -20.55
CA ALA A 455 -10.68 21.78 -19.73
C ALA A 455 -11.24 20.60 -20.55
N GLU A 456 -11.95 20.89 -21.65
CA GLU A 456 -12.56 19.86 -22.53
C GLU A 456 -11.57 18.76 -22.97
N PRO A 457 -10.43 19.06 -23.62
CA PRO A 457 -9.49 18.02 -24.05
C PRO A 457 -8.82 17.29 -22.88
N LEU A 458 -8.70 17.92 -21.72
CA LEU A 458 -8.10 17.31 -20.52
C LEU A 458 -9.03 16.27 -19.88
N TYR A 459 -10.34 16.51 -19.83
CA TYR A 459 -11.31 15.48 -19.42
C TYR A 459 -11.28 14.28 -20.36
N GLU A 460 -11.26 14.52 -21.67
CA GLU A 460 -11.16 13.44 -22.67
C GLU A 460 -9.83 12.68 -22.59
N GLN A 461 -8.73 13.37 -22.28
CA GLN A 461 -7.45 12.73 -22.03
C GLN A 461 -7.53 11.82 -20.79
N ALA A 462 -8.10 12.32 -19.68
CA ALA A 462 -8.27 11.52 -18.47
C ALA A 462 -9.11 10.27 -18.71
N ILE A 463 -10.25 10.39 -19.40
CA ILE A 463 -11.14 9.27 -19.74
C ILE A 463 -10.41 8.25 -20.62
N ARG A 464 -9.74 8.70 -21.69
CA ARG A 464 -9.01 7.79 -22.60
C ARG A 464 -7.86 7.08 -21.89
N SER A 465 -7.08 7.80 -21.08
CA SER A 465 -5.98 7.24 -20.30
C SER A 465 -6.48 6.21 -19.29
N ALA A 466 -7.58 6.50 -18.57
CA ALA A 466 -8.18 5.60 -17.60
C ALA A 466 -8.63 4.30 -18.26
N ARG A 467 -9.31 4.41 -19.40
CA ARG A 467 -9.80 3.28 -20.19
C ARG A 467 -8.65 2.43 -20.73
N ALA A 468 -7.62 3.07 -21.29
CA ALA A 468 -6.48 2.38 -21.88
C ALA A 468 -5.71 1.53 -20.84
N ASN A 469 -5.63 2.01 -19.60
CA ASN A 469 -4.95 1.34 -18.49
C ASN A 469 -5.91 0.51 -17.60
N GLY A 470 -7.21 0.52 -17.87
CA GLY A 470 -8.20 -0.27 -17.14
C GLY A 470 -8.51 0.23 -15.72
N PHE A 471 -8.31 1.52 -15.44
CA PHE A 471 -8.71 2.15 -14.17
C PHE A 471 -10.18 2.54 -14.18
N ILE A 472 -11.07 1.54 -14.09
CA ILE A 472 -12.51 1.75 -14.24
C ILE A 472 -13.11 2.80 -13.28
N HIS A 473 -12.60 2.87 -12.05
CA HIS A 473 -13.02 3.85 -11.04
C HIS A 473 -12.60 5.28 -11.41
N ASN A 474 -11.41 5.46 -11.98
CA ASN A 474 -10.96 6.77 -12.46
C ASN A 474 -11.66 7.16 -13.77
N GLU A 475 -12.00 6.19 -14.62
CA GLU A 475 -12.83 6.43 -15.81
C GLU A 475 -14.21 6.92 -15.39
N ALA A 476 -14.85 6.24 -14.41
CA ALA A 476 -16.14 6.67 -13.85
C ALA A 476 -16.07 8.08 -13.25
N LEU A 477 -15.04 8.35 -12.45
CA LEU A 477 -14.84 9.65 -11.84
C LEU A 477 -14.58 10.76 -12.86
N ALA A 478 -13.78 10.50 -13.90
CA ALA A 478 -13.53 11.45 -14.96
C ALA A 478 -14.81 11.77 -15.75
N TYR A 479 -15.65 10.77 -16.02
CA TYR A 479 -16.98 10.96 -16.58
C TYR A 479 -17.88 11.81 -15.70
N GLU A 480 -17.94 11.54 -14.39
CA GLU A 480 -18.76 12.29 -13.44
C GLU A 480 -18.35 13.77 -13.37
N LEU A 481 -17.04 14.05 -13.29
CA LEU A 481 -16.53 15.41 -13.24
C LEU A 481 -16.73 16.17 -14.56
N ALA A 482 -16.56 15.50 -15.70
CA ALA A 482 -16.88 16.06 -17.01
C ALA A 482 -18.38 16.35 -17.15
N ALA A 483 -19.26 15.47 -16.67
CA ALA A 483 -20.70 15.71 -16.66
C ALA A 483 -21.05 16.99 -15.89
N ARG A 484 -20.47 17.17 -14.70
CA ARG A 484 -20.61 18.40 -13.90
C ARG A 484 -20.12 19.63 -14.67
N PHE A 485 -18.98 19.53 -15.35
CA PHE A 485 -18.44 20.62 -16.17
C PHE A 485 -19.38 21.02 -17.32
N TYR A 486 -19.93 20.06 -18.06
CA TYR A 486 -20.88 20.34 -19.15
C TYR A 486 -22.21 20.90 -18.63
N ALA A 487 -22.72 20.39 -17.51
CA ALA A 487 -23.95 20.88 -16.89
C ALA A 487 -23.85 22.37 -16.50
N MET A 488 -22.73 22.78 -15.88
CA MET A 488 -22.50 24.18 -15.51
C MET A 488 -22.43 25.13 -16.72
N ARG A 489 -22.19 24.59 -17.92
CA ARG A 489 -22.19 25.34 -19.18
C ARG A 489 -23.52 25.32 -19.90
N GLY A 490 -24.54 24.66 -19.34
CA GLY A 490 -25.85 24.48 -19.97
C GLY A 490 -25.84 23.48 -21.13
N LEU A 491 -24.83 22.62 -21.23
CA LEU A 491 -24.70 21.59 -22.26
C LEU A 491 -25.29 20.26 -21.76
N GLU A 492 -26.60 20.25 -21.56
CA GLU A 492 -27.32 19.21 -20.83
C GLU A 492 -27.22 17.82 -21.48
N GLU A 493 -27.33 17.72 -22.81
CA GLU A 493 -27.22 16.43 -23.53
C GLU A 493 -25.86 15.76 -23.30
N PHE A 494 -24.79 16.56 -23.29
CA PHE A 494 -23.46 16.08 -22.95
C PHE A 494 -23.39 15.68 -21.48
N ALA A 495 -23.88 16.52 -20.57
CA ALA A 495 -23.89 16.20 -19.15
C ALA A 495 -24.56 14.84 -18.86
N GLN A 496 -25.73 14.60 -19.43
CA GLN A 496 -26.48 13.34 -19.29
C GLN A 496 -25.76 12.15 -19.93
N PHE A 497 -25.12 12.32 -21.09
CA PHE A 497 -24.32 11.27 -21.71
C PHE A 497 -23.14 10.84 -20.82
N TYR A 498 -22.37 11.81 -20.32
CA TYR A 498 -21.21 11.53 -19.47
C TYR A 498 -21.65 10.92 -18.12
N LEU A 499 -22.75 11.40 -17.56
CA LEU A 499 -23.26 10.89 -16.28
C LEU A 499 -23.71 9.43 -16.38
N ARG A 500 -24.39 9.04 -17.46
CA ARG A 500 -24.71 7.62 -17.73
C ARG A 500 -23.45 6.75 -17.80
N LYS A 501 -22.42 7.22 -18.49
CA LYS A 501 -21.13 6.52 -18.55
C LYS A 501 -20.44 6.41 -17.20
N ALA A 502 -20.57 7.42 -16.33
CA ALA A 502 -20.11 7.33 -14.96
C ALA A 502 -20.86 6.23 -14.19
N CYS A 503 -22.20 6.21 -14.25
CA CYS A 503 -23.03 5.19 -13.62
C CYS A 503 -22.67 3.77 -14.09
N ASP A 504 -22.57 3.56 -15.41
CA ASP A 504 -22.18 2.27 -16.01
C ASP A 504 -20.85 1.76 -15.45
N ASN A 505 -19.84 2.64 -15.37
CA ASN A 505 -18.52 2.26 -14.90
C ASN A 505 -18.47 2.05 -13.37
N TYR A 506 -19.20 2.86 -12.58
CA TYR A 506 -19.35 2.61 -11.15
C TYR A 506 -20.06 1.27 -10.88
N ALA A 507 -21.11 0.95 -11.63
CA ALA A 507 -21.81 -0.33 -11.53
C ALA A 507 -20.90 -1.51 -11.87
N ARG A 508 -20.14 -1.42 -12.97
CA ARG A 508 -19.15 -2.45 -13.36
C ARG A 508 -18.02 -2.62 -12.34
N TRP A 509 -17.62 -1.55 -11.66
CA TRP A 509 -16.66 -1.62 -10.56
C TRP A 509 -17.25 -2.25 -9.29
N GLY A 510 -18.58 -2.18 -9.12
CA GLY A 510 -19.31 -2.63 -7.94
C GLY A 510 -19.51 -1.55 -6.88
N ALA A 511 -19.41 -0.27 -7.24
CA ALA A 511 -19.60 0.86 -6.34
C ALA A 511 -21.10 1.21 -6.21
N ASP A 512 -21.88 0.25 -5.74
CA ASP A 512 -23.35 0.32 -5.72
C ASP A 512 -23.90 1.52 -4.95
N ALA A 513 -23.23 1.97 -3.88
CA ALA A 513 -23.63 3.17 -3.15
C ALA A 513 -23.51 4.43 -4.00
N LYS A 514 -22.46 4.51 -4.81
CA LYS A 514 -22.22 5.66 -5.69
C LYS A 514 -23.25 5.69 -6.81
N VAL A 515 -23.60 4.53 -7.39
CA VAL A 515 -24.68 4.42 -8.38
C VAL A 515 -26.01 4.88 -7.79
N ARG A 516 -26.37 4.40 -6.59
CA ARG A 516 -27.60 4.86 -5.91
C ARG A 516 -27.59 6.37 -5.66
N GLN A 517 -26.48 6.92 -5.19
CA GLN A 517 -26.34 8.36 -5.00
C GLN A 517 -26.58 9.14 -6.30
N LEU A 518 -25.98 8.70 -7.41
CA LEU A 518 -26.13 9.40 -8.70
C LEU A 518 -27.57 9.32 -9.21
N ASN A 519 -28.24 8.18 -9.08
CA ASN A 519 -29.65 8.03 -9.47
C ASN A 519 -30.59 8.88 -8.59
N GLU A 520 -30.30 9.00 -7.29
CA GLU A 520 -31.06 9.87 -6.37
C GLU A 520 -30.88 11.36 -6.72
N LEU A 521 -29.67 11.78 -7.08
CA LEU A 521 -29.37 13.16 -7.47
C LEU A 521 -29.88 13.50 -8.87
N HIS A 522 -30.02 12.51 -9.75
CA HIS A 522 -30.40 12.68 -11.16
C HIS A 522 -31.49 11.67 -11.60
N PRO A 523 -32.75 11.84 -11.15
CA PRO A 523 -33.82 10.86 -11.39
C PRO A 523 -34.10 10.55 -12.87
N HIS A 524 -33.87 11.52 -13.76
CA HIS A 524 -34.07 11.40 -15.21
C HIS A 524 -33.23 10.30 -15.86
N LEU A 525 -32.11 9.90 -15.26
CA LEU A 525 -31.30 8.76 -15.73
C LEU A 525 -32.09 7.45 -15.70
N THR A 526 -32.93 7.28 -14.69
CA THR A 526 -33.75 6.08 -14.45
C THR A 526 -35.01 6.04 -15.32
N GLU A 527 -35.56 7.22 -15.62
CA GLU A 527 -36.78 7.38 -16.43
C GLU A 527 -36.52 7.10 -17.93
N GLU A 528 -35.33 7.42 -18.46
CA GLU A 528 -34.97 7.10 -19.85
C GLU A 528 -34.63 5.61 -20.06
N GLU A 529 -34.06 4.91 -19.07
CA GLU A 529 -33.85 3.45 -19.15
C GLU A 529 -35.16 2.66 -19.15
N THR A 530 -36.20 3.20 -18.53
CA THR A 530 -37.54 2.60 -18.50
C THR A 530 -38.42 3.02 -19.69
N ALA A 531 -37.99 4.00 -20.48
CA ALA A 531 -38.67 4.39 -21.72
C ALA A 531 -38.36 3.35 -22.83
N PRO A 532 -39.37 2.66 -23.39
CA PRO A 532 -39.13 1.75 -24.50
C PRO A 532 -38.67 2.55 -25.73
N GLY A 533 -37.41 2.41 -26.10
CA GLY A 533 -36.88 2.97 -27.33
C GLY A 533 -37.62 2.43 -28.57
N PRO A 534 -37.74 3.19 -29.67
CA PRO A 534 -38.54 2.82 -30.85
C PRO A 534 -38.02 1.60 -31.64
N THR A 535 -36.98 0.91 -31.15
CA THR A 535 -36.38 -0.28 -31.76
C THR A 535 -36.10 -1.42 -30.76
N SER A 536 -36.68 -1.40 -29.55
CA SER A 536 -36.61 -2.60 -28.70
C SER A 536 -37.52 -3.70 -29.27
N THR A 537 -36.88 -4.65 -29.93
CA THR A 537 -37.53 -5.93 -30.24
C THR A 537 -37.76 -6.60 -28.88
N ILE A 538 -39.03 -6.90 -28.58
CA ILE A 538 -39.56 -7.51 -27.36
C ILE A 538 -38.53 -8.44 -26.69
N GLY A 539 -37.76 -7.88 -25.75
CA GLY A 539 -36.96 -8.62 -24.79
C GLY A 539 -37.74 -8.61 -23.50
N ALA A 540 -38.43 -9.71 -23.21
CA ALA A 540 -39.08 -9.88 -21.92
C ALA A 540 -38.03 -9.72 -20.80
N PRO A 541 -38.37 -9.10 -19.65
CA PRO A 541 -37.45 -8.96 -18.54
C PRO A 541 -37.01 -10.35 -18.07
N LEU A 542 -35.70 -10.52 -17.83
CA LEU A 542 -35.09 -11.77 -17.36
C LEU A 542 -35.73 -12.29 -16.05
N ASP A 543 -36.44 -11.44 -15.31
CA ASP A 543 -37.21 -11.80 -14.12
C ASP A 543 -38.53 -12.55 -14.40
N SER A 544 -38.88 -12.78 -15.67
CA SER A 544 -40.09 -13.52 -16.09
C SER A 544 -39.82 -14.92 -16.66
N LEU A 545 -38.57 -15.38 -16.70
CA LEU A 545 -38.26 -16.77 -17.03
C LEU A 545 -38.59 -17.65 -15.81
N ASP A 546 -39.79 -18.23 -15.82
CA ASP A 546 -40.25 -19.19 -14.82
C ASP A 546 -39.22 -20.32 -14.67
N LEU A 547 -38.54 -20.33 -13.51
CA LEU A 547 -37.52 -21.32 -13.15
C LEU A 547 -38.09 -22.74 -13.19
N ALA A 548 -39.41 -22.91 -13.02
CA ALA A 548 -40.08 -24.20 -13.19
C ALA A 548 -40.08 -24.68 -14.64
N THR A 549 -40.19 -23.76 -15.61
CA THR A 549 -40.14 -24.07 -17.05
C THR A 549 -38.73 -24.43 -17.48
N VAL A 550 -37.71 -23.71 -17.00
CA VAL A 550 -36.30 -24.05 -17.26
C VAL A 550 -35.93 -25.43 -16.70
N LEU A 551 -36.40 -25.76 -15.49
CA LEU A 551 -36.17 -27.07 -14.88
C LEU A 551 -36.92 -28.20 -15.61
N LYS A 552 -38.16 -27.97 -16.07
CA LYS A 552 -38.92 -28.94 -16.87
C LYS A 552 -38.25 -29.22 -18.21
N VAL A 553 -37.78 -28.19 -18.90
CA VAL A 553 -37.09 -28.34 -20.19
C VAL A 553 -35.77 -29.09 -20.01
N SER A 554 -34.99 -28.77 -18.98
CA SER A 554 -33.73 -29.49 -18.70
C SER A 554 -33.95 -30.97 -18.33
N GLN A 555 -35.03 -31.30 -17.61
CA GLN A 555 -35.40 -32.69 -17.32
C GLN A 555 -35.90 -33.45 -18.56
N ALA A 556 -36.68 -32.81 -19.43
CA ALA A 556 -37.16 -33.41 -20.67
C ALA A 556 -36.01 -33.69 -21.66
N VAL A 557 -35.03 -32.79 -21.74
CA VAL A 557 -33.83 -32.98 -22.58
C VAL A 557 -32.93 -34.10 -22.06
N SER A 558 -32.88 -34.31 -20.74
CA SER A 558 -32.04 -35.34 -20.11
C SER A 558 -32.67 -36.74 -20.14
N GLY A 559 -33.99 -36.85 -20.36
CA GLY A 559 -34.73 -38.13 -20.42
C GLY A 559 -34.84 -38.76 -21.81
N GLU A 560 -34.73 -37.96 -22.87
CA GLU A 560 -35.11 -38.37 -24.23
C GLU A 560 -33.88 -38.58 -25.14
N ILE A 561 -33.53 -39.85 -25.38
CA ILE A 561 -32.38 -40.26 -26.23
C ILE A 561 -32.73 -40.23 -27.73
N VAL A 562 -34.01 -40.06 -28.07
CA VAL A 562 -34.52 -40.10 -29.46
C VAL A 562 -34.88 -38.68 -29.93
N LEU A 563 -34.10 -38.15 -30.88
CA LEU A 563 -34.14 -36.76 -31.36
C LEU A 563 -35.51 -36.29 -31.86
N GLU A 564 -36.28 -37.15 -32.52
CA GLU A 564 -37.60 -36.79 -33.05
C GLU A 564 -38.64 -36.55 -31.94
N ARG A 565 -38.57 -37.31 -30.84
CA ARG A 565 -39.45 -37.10 -29.66
C ARG A 565 -39.04 -35.89 -28.84
N LEU A 566 -37.75 -35.59 -28.81
CA LEU A 566 -37.22 -34.40 -28.16
C LEU A 566 -37.75 -33.12 -28.83
N LEU A 567 -37.75 -33.09 -30.17
CA LEU A 567 -38.26 -31.95 -30.95
C LEU A 567 -39.76 -31.73 -30.74
N ASP A 568 -40.57 -32.79 -30.73
CA ASP A 568 -42.02 -32.69 -30.49
C ASP A 568 -42.33 -32.20 -29.06
N THR A 569 -41.56 -32.68 -28.08
CA THR A 569 -41.70 -32.28 -26.67
C THR A 569 -41.32 -30.81 -26.48
N LEU A 570 -40.20 -30.36 -27.05
CA LEU A 570 -39.76 -28.97 -26.98
C LEU A 570 -40.75 -28.02 -27.66
N MET A 571 -41.34 -28.42 -28.79
CA MET A 571 -42.35 -27.60 -29.47
C MET A 571 -43.65 -27.49 -28.68
N ARG A 572 -44.13 -28.56 -28.05
CA ARG A 572 -45.33 -28.48 -27.19
C ARG A 572 -45.11 -27.60 -25.97
N THR A 573 -43.95 -27.73 -25.32
CA THR A 573 -43.62 -26.97 -24.10
C THR A 573 -43.36 -25.48 -24.37
N ALA A 574 -43.11 -25.09 -25.62
CA ALA A 574 -42.95 -23.69 -26.02
C ALA A 574 -44.26 -23.01 -26.46
N ILE A 575 -45.35 -23.78 -26.63
CA ILE A 575 -46.67 -23.28 -27.06
C ILE A 575 -47.65 -23.17 -25.87
N GLU A 576 -47.43 -23.94 -24.81
CA GLU A 576 -48.07 -23.76 -23.49
C GLU A 576 -47.37 -22.68 -22.67
#